data_AF-A0A3C1DCU4-F1
#
_entry.id   AF-A0A3C1DCU4-F1
#
_cell.length_a   1.000
_cell.length_b   1.000
_cell.length_c   1.000
_cell.angle_alpha   90.00
_cell.angle_beta   90.00
_cell.angle_gamma   90.00
#
_symmetry.space_group_name_H-M   'P 1'
#
loop_
_entity.id
_entity.type
_entity.pdbx_description
1 polymer ?
#
loop_
_entity_poly.entity_id
_entity_poly.type
_entity_poly.pdbx_seq_one_letter_code
_entity_poly.pdbx_strand_id
1 'polypeptide(L)'
;GMAFELGDIVIAPDVAQEQAPSYGLDFADETSLLIAHGLLHLCGYDHMQESEAELMEARERELLTEFWGRPFSRCAAERHDS
;
A
#
# COMPACT_ATOMS: atom_id res chain seq x y z
N GLY A 1 5.92 -16.56 -24.40
CA GLY A 1 4.71 -16.84 -23.62
C GLY A 1 3.78 -15.65 -23.76
N MET A 2 2.46 -15.85 -23.68
CA MET A 2 1.53 -14.71 -23.62
C MET A 2 1.86 -13.87 -22.39
N ALA A 3 1.98 -12.56 -22.58
CA ALA A 3 2.07 -11.63 -21.48
C ALA A 3 0.70 -11.59 -20.78
N PHE A 4 0.71 -11.70 -19.45
CA PHE A 4 -0.47 -11.45 -18.63
C PHE A 4 -0.41 -10.01 -18.13
N GLU A 5 -1.47 -9.26 -18.41
CA GLU A 5 -1.67 -7.90 -17.91
C GLU A 5 -2.53 -7.99 -16.65
N LEU A 6 -2.04 -7.44 -15.53
CA LEU A 6 -2.75 -7.48 -14.24
C LEU A 6 -3.77 -6.34 -14.11
N GLY A 7 -3.53 -5.22 -14.80
CA GLY A 7 -4.34 -4.00 -14.74
C GLY A 7 -3.49 -2.75 -14.50
N ASP A 8 -4.16 -1.64 -14.21
CA ASP A 8 -3.55 -0.32 -14.01
C ASP A 8 -3.57 0.10 -12.53
N ILE A 9 -2.54 0.85 -12.13
CA ILE A 9 -2.48 1.54 -10.83
C ILE A 9 -2.35 3.04 -11.13
N VAL A 10 -3.28 3.84 -10.62
CA VAL A 10 -3.30 5.30 -10.81
C VAL A 10 -3.12 5.96 -9.46
N ILE A 11 -2.09 6.80 -9.34
CA ILE A 11 -1.75 7.52 -8.11
C ILE A 11 -1.76 9.01 -8.39
N ALA A 12 -2.49 9.77 -7.56
CA ALA A 12 -2.47 11.22 -7.56
C ALA A 12 -1.34 11.72 -6.64
N PRO A 13 -0.24 12.26 -7.17
CA PRO A 13 0.93 12.62 -6.37
C PRO A 13 0.64 13.72 -5.35
N ASP A 14 -0.19 14.70 -5.70
CA ASP A 14 -0.56 15.79 -4.80
C ASP A 14 -1.33 15.25 -3.59
N VAL A 15 -2.24 14.28 -3.80
CA VAL A 15 -3.00 13.63 -2.72
C VAL A 15 -2.10 12.79 -1.84
N ALA A 16 -1.19 12.00 -2.42
CA ALA A 16 -0.22 11.21 -1.66
C ALA A 16 0.69 12.10 -0.81
N GLN A 17 1.10 13.27 -1.32
CA GLN A 17 1.89 14.23 -0.57
C GLN A 17 1.11 14.84 0.60
N GLU A 18 -0.18 15.15 0.41
CA GLU A 18 -1.05 15.67 1.47
C GLU A 18 -1.36 14.61 2.55
N GLN A 19 -1.46 13.34 2.17
CA GLN A 19 -1.77 12.21 3.05
C GLN A 19 -0.56 11.72 3.87
N ALA A 20 0.64 11.71 3.30
CA ALA A 20 1.82 11.11 3.96
C ALA A 20 2.01 11.52 5.44
N PRO A 21 1.87 12.81 5.83
CA PRO A 21 2.04 13.22 7.22
C PRO A 21 0.98 12.65 8.18
N SER A 22 -0.26 12.38 7.74
CA SER A 22 -1.30 11.81 8.62
C SER A 22 -1.00 10.35 8.98
N TYR A 23 -0.30 9.64 8.09
CA TYR A 23 0.17 8.27 8.32
C TYR A 23 1.57 8.19 8.93
N GLY A 24 2.20 9.33 9.24
CA GLY A 24 3.56 9.38 9.78
C GLY A 24 4.62 8.90 8.78
N LEU A 25 4.32 9.00 7.48
CA LEU A 25 5.18 8.62 6.38
C LEU A 25 5.76 9.86 5.69
N ASP A 26 6.84 9.67 4.94
CA ASP A 26 7.24 10.65 3.92
C ASP A 26 6.56 10.33 2.59
N PHE A 27 6.70 11.25 1.62
CA PHE A 27 6.07 11.09 0.30
C PHE A 27 6.51 9.82 -0.43
N ALA A 28 7.76 9.39 -0.27
CA ALA A 28 8.28 8.20 -0.93
C ALA A 28 7.71 6.93 -0.31
N ASP A 29 7.59 6.89 1.01
CA ASP A 29 6.97 5.81 1.75
C ASP A 29 5.47 5.69 1.45
N GLU A 30 4.74 6.81 1.43
CA GLU A 30 3.31 6.82 1.09
C GLU A 30 3.08 6.36 -0.35
N THR A 31 3.85 6.89 -1.30
CA THR A 31 3.74 6.47 -2.71
C THR A 31 4.06 4.99 -2.87
N SER A 32 5.07 4.48 -2.16
CA SER A 32 5.42 3.05 -2.20
C SER A 32 4.32 2.18 -1.62
N LEU A 33 3.68 2.64 -0.54
CA LEU A 33 2.51 1.98 0.03
C LEU A 33 1.36 1.93 -0.97
N LEU A 34 1.00 3.04 -1.61
CA LEU A 34 -0.07 3.08 -2.61
C LEU A 34 0.20 2.16 -3.81
N ILE A 35 1.45 2.06 -4.26
CA ILE A 35 1.86 1.11 -5.30
C ILE A 35 1.69 -0.33 -4.82
N ALA A 36 2.22 -0.67 -3.64
CA ALA A 36 2.12 -2.02 -3.10
C ALA A 36 0.65 -2.42 -2.84
N HIS A 37 -0.14 -1.50 -2.31
CA HIS A 37 -1.56 -1.65 -2.07
C HIS A 37 -2.33 -1.92 -3.36
N GLY A 38 -2.15 -1.08 -4.39
CA GLY A 38 -2.75 -1.28 -5.71
C GLY A 38 -2.34 -2.61 -6.34
N LEU A 39 -1.07 -2.99 -6.23
CA LEU A 39 -0.58 -4.28 -6.72
C LEU A 39 -1.24 -5.46 -6.01
N LEU A 40 -1.40 -5.38 -4.68
CA LEU A 40 -2.06 -6.43 -3.90
C LEU A 40 -3.54 -6.56 -4.30
N HIS A 41 -4.24 -5.45 -4.56
CA HIS A 41 -5.58 -5.49 -5.13
C HIS A 41 -5.64 -6.19 -6.50
N LEU A 42 -4.70 -5.88 -7.41
CA LEU A 42 -4.60 -6.60 -8.69
C LEU A 42 -4.27 -8.10 -8.52
N CYS A 43 -3.63 -8.47 -7.41
CA CYS A 43 -3.36 -9.85 -7.02
C CYS A 43 -4.55 -10.54 -6.32
N GLY A 44 -5.68 -9.85 -6.13
CA GLY A 44 -6.89 -10.39 -5.50
C GLY A 44 -6.93 -10.31 -3.98
N TYR A 45 -6.05 -9.50 -3.36
CA TYR A 45 -6.20 -9.13 -1.95
C TYR A 45 -7.27 -8.05 -1.81
N ASP A 46 -7.94 -8.05 -0.67
CA ASP A 46 -8.98 -7.08 -0.33
C ASP A 46 -8.89 -6.71 1.16
N HIS A 47 -9.47 -5.58 1.54
CA HIS A 47 -9.45 -5.07 2.91
C HIS A 47 -10.85 -4.71 3.44
N MET A 48 -11.92 -5.11 2.73
CA MET A 48 -13.31 -4.89 3.17
C MET A 48 -13.68 -5.57 4.50
N GLN A 49 -13.07 -6.70 4.83
CA GLN A 49 -13.25 -7.38 6.13
C GLN A 49 -11.99 -7.25 6.99
N GLU A 50 -12.17 -7.15 8.30
CA GLU A 50 -11.06 -6.95 9.25
C GLU A 50 -9.96 -8.02 9.12
N SER A 51 -10.33 -9.30 8.95
CA SER A 51 -9.36 -10.39 8.76
C SER A 51 -8.60 -10.32 7.43
N GLU A 52 -9.24 -9.77 6.39
CA GLU A 52 -8.63 -9.61 5.06
C GLU A 52 -7.70 -8.38 5.06
N ALA A 53 -8.14 -7.30 5.72
CA ALA A 53 -7.32 -6.12 5.96
C ALA A 53 -6.05 -6.44 6.75
N GLU A 54 -6.15 -7.20 7.85
CA GLU A 54 -4.98 -7.62 8.62
C GLU A 54 -3.97 -8.42 7.78
N LEU A 55 -4.47 -9.30 6.90
CA LEU A 55 -3.64 -10.09 5.99
C LEU A 55 -2.95 -9.19 4.95
N MET A 56 -3.71 -8.28 4.33
CA MET A 56 -3.19 -7.37 3.30
C MET A 56 -2.15 -6.41 3.90
N GLU A 57 -2.42 -5.81 5.06
CA GLU A 57 -1.48 -4.94 5.75
C GLU A 57 -0.19 -5.68 6.15
N ALA A 58 -0.29 -6.95 6.54
CA ALA A 58 0.89 -7.75 6.82
C ALA A 58 1.76 -7.95 5.57
N ARG A 59 1.13 -8.14 4.40
CA ARG A 59 1.82 -8.25 3.10
C ARG A 59 2.43 -6.93 2.66
N GLU A 60 1.73 -5.81 2.83
CA GLU A 60 2.27 -4.47 2.55
C GLU A 60 3.54 -4.23 3.37
N ARG A 61 3.51 -4.49 4.68
CA ARG A 61 4.68 -4.33 5.56
C ARG A 61 5.84 -5.23 5.16
N GLU A 62 5.56 -6.48 4.83
CA GLU A 62 6.57 -7.45 4.38
C GLU A 62 7.28 -6.96 3.11
N LEU A 63 6.50 -6.63 2.07
CA LEU A 63 7.00 -6.18 0.77
C LEU A 63 7.80 -4.88 0.89
N LEU A 64 7.30 -3.90 1.64
CA LEU A 64 7.97 -2.61 1.77
C LEU A 64 9.21 -2.68 2.65
N THR A 65 9.22 -3.56 3.65
CA THR A 65 10.42 -3.81 4.46
C THR A 65 11.52 -4.42 3.60
N GLU A 66 11.17 -5.37 2.73
CA GLU A 66 12.13 -5.96 1.78
C GLU A 66 12.61 -4.94 0.75
N PHE A 67 11.69 -4.18 0.14
CA PHE A 67 11.99 -3.18 -0.89
C PHE A 67 12.94 -2.08 -0.38
N TRP A 68 12.69 -1.57 0.82
CA TRP A 68 13.50 -0.50 1.40
C TRP A 68 14.75 -0.99 2.15
N GLY A 69 14.85 -2.29 2.45
CA GLY A 69 15.92 -2.83 3.28
C GLY A 69 15.92 -2.30 4.73
N ARG A 70 14.78 -1.77 5.19
CA ARG A 70 14.56 -1.27 6.56
C ARG A 70 13.12 -1.52 6.98
N PRO A 71 12.82 -1.57 8.29
CA PRO A 71 11.44 -1.71 8.76
C PRO A 71 10.52 -0.65 8.14
N PHE A 72 9.37 -1.10 7.64
CA PHE A 72 8.28 -0.23 7.19
C PHE A 72 7.15 -0.25 8.22
N SER A 73 6.65 0.92 8.62
CA SER A 73 5.53 1.04 9.57
C SER A 73 4.81 2.37 9.38
N ARG A 74 3.48 2.31 9.24
CA ARG A 74 2.59 3.48 9.27
C ARG A 74 2.03 3.71 10.68
N CYS A 75 1.66 4.95 11.01
CA CYS A 75 0.95 5.27 12.24
C CYS A 75 -0.45 4.64 12.24
N ALA A 76 -0.83 3.97 13.34
CA ALA A 76 -2.08 3.20 13.46
C ALA A 76 -3.37 4.04 13.55
N ALA A 77 -3.28 5.38 13.42
CA ALA A 77 -4.37 6.28 13.81
C ALA A 77 -5.57 6.24 12.86
N GLU A 78 -5.39 5.90 11.59
CA GLU A 78 -6.46 5.98 10.59
C GLU A 78 -6.37 4.79 9.62
N ARG A 79 -7.27 3.81 9.79
CA ARG A 79 -7.55 2.83 8.73
C ARG A 79 -8.33 3.56 7.66
N HIS A 80 -7.75 3.77 6.47
CA HIS A 80 -8.51 4.25 5.33
C HIS A 80 -9.32 3.08 4.78
N ASP A 81 -10.64 3.24 4.77
CA ASP A 81 -11.56 2.47 3.94
C ASP A 81 -11.46 3.13 2.55
N SER A 82 -10.57 2.60 1.70
CA SER A 82 -10.38 3.08 0.31
C SER A 82 -11.37 2.38 -0.62
#